data_AF-A0AAD9P016-F1
#
_entry.id   AF-A0AAD9P016-F1
#
_cell.length_a   1.000
_cell.length_b   1.000
_cell.length_c   1.000
_cell.angle_alpha   90.00
_cell.angle_beta   90.00
_cell.angle_gamma   90.00
#
_symmetry.space_group_name_H-M   'P 1'
#
loop_
_entity.id
_entity.type
_entity.pdbx_description
1 polymer ?
#
loop_
_entity_poly.entity_id
_entity_poly.type
_entity_poly.pdbx_seq_one_letter_code
_entity_poly.pdbx_strand_id
1 'polypeptide(L)' 'MGDFNHGHIQWTSLQSTGREDQEFLNLVQDSFLSQHVLEATRGENVLDIVLSSQKEFVDNVKICEPWGVVITTRYILSSK' A
#
# COMPACT_ATOMS: atom_id res chain seq x y z
N MET A 1 -0.05 7.81 2.44
CA MET A 1 1.19 7.58 1.68
C MET A 1 2.35 7.87 2.62
N GLY A 2 3.29 6.94 2.75
CA GLY A 2 4.46 7.08 3.63
C GLY A 2 5.49 6.00 3.32
N ASP A 3 6.69 6.16 3.87
CA ASP A 3 7.75 5.14 3.87
C ASP A 3 7.61 4.29 5.13
N PHE A 4 7.21 3.03 4.97
CA PHE A 4 6.87 2.18 6.10
C PHE A 4 8.00 1.25 6.52
N ASN A 5 9.10 1.15 5.77
CA ASN A 5 10.30 0.34 6.06
C ASN A 5 10.07 -1.11 6.58
N HIS A 6 8.85 -1.65 6.45
CA HIS A 6 8.47 -3.01 6.84
C HIS A 6 8.81 -3.98 5.71
N GLY A 7 10.10 -4.22 5.52
CA GLY A 7 10.63 -5.05 4.43
C GLY A 7 10.29 -6.54 4.53
N HIS A 8 9.68 -7.00 5.63
CA HIS A 8 9.31 -8.41 5.80
C HIS A 8 7.82 -8.70 5.57
N ILE A 9 7.04 -7.68 5.18
CA ILE A 9 5.64 -7.86 4.79
C ILE A 9 5.57 -8.23 3.31
N GLN A 10 5.02 -9.41 3.03
CA GLN A 10 4.56 -9.79 1.70
C GLN A 10 3.14 -9.27 1.47
N TRP A 11 3.03 -8.09 0.86
CA TRP A 11 1.76 -7.42 0.60
C TRP A 11 0.85 -8.17 -0.39
N THR A 12 1.42 -8.99 -1.28
CA THR A 12 0.67 -9.81 -2.24
C THR A 12 -0.04 -10.99 -1.58
N SER A 13 0.57 -11.60 -0.56
CA SER A 13 0.01 -12.73 0.18
C SER A 13 -0.57 -12.33 1.55
N LEU A 14 -0.44 -11.05 1.94
CA LEU A 14 -0.78 -10.54 3.26
C LEU A 14 -0.18 -11.43 4.36
N GLN A 15 1.11 -11.73 4.25
CA GLN A 15 1.87 -12.48 5.24
C GLN A 15 3.05 -11.65 5.72
N SER A 16 3.43 -11.84 6.97
CA SER A 16 4.63 -11.27 7.55
C SER A 16 5.41 -12.33 8.30
N THR A 17 6.75 -12.27 8.24
CA THR A 17 7.62 -13.09 9.09
C THR A 17 8.05 -12.37 10.38
N GLY A 18 7.81 -11.06 10.48
CA GLY A 18 8.15 -10.24 11.63
C GLY A 18 6.94 -10.02 12.56
N ARG A 19 7.17 -10.00 13.88
CA ARG A 19 6.10 -9.76 14.85
C ARG A 19 5.49 -8.37 14.72
N GLU A 20 6.31 -7.31 14.66
CA GLU A 20 5.84 -5.92 14.52
C GLU A 20 5.11 -5.72 13.18
N ASP A 21 5.68 -6.26 12.12
CA ASP A 21 5.10 -6.28 10.77
C ASP A 21 3.74 -7.01 10.73
N GLN A 22 3.58 -8.10 11.50
CA GLN A 22 2.31 -8.83 11.63
C GLN A 22 1.28 -8.03 12.43
N GLU A 23 1.69 -7.37 13.51
CA GLU A 23 0.80 -6.49 14.29
C GLU A 23 0.31 -5.30 13.45
N PHE A 24 1.20 -4.70 12.65
CA PHE A 24 0.82 -3.66 11.69
C PHE A 24 -0.14 -4.19 10.62
N LEU A 25 0.14 -5.37 10.06
CA LEU A 25 -0.72 -5.99 9.07
C LEU A 25 -2.12 -6.29 9.63
N ASN A 26 -2.21 -6.73 10.87
CA ASN A 26 -3.49 -6.93 11.56
C ASN A 26 -4.23 -5.60 11.74
N LEU A 27 -3.54 -4.52 12.17
CA LEU A 27 -4.14 -3.19 12.30
C LEU A 27 -4.72 -2.68 10.98
N VAL A 28 -3.99 -2.87 9.87
CA VAL A 28 -4.43 -2.48 8.53
C VAL A 28 -5.70 -3.23 8.13
N GLN A 29 -5.75 -4.54 8.40
CA GLN A 29 -6.94 -5.37 8.14
C GLN A 29 -8.12 -4.98 9.03
N ASP A 30 -7.89 -4.77 10.34
CA ASP A 30 -8.90 -4.36 11.31
C ASP A 30 -9.46 -2.96 11.00
N SER A 31 -8.65 -2.11 10.39
CA SER A 31 -9.05 -0.76 9.96
C SER A 31 -9.76 -0.75 8.60
N PHE A 32 -10.02 -1.92 8.00
CA PHE A 32 -10.61 -2.09 6.66
C PHE A 32 -9.84 -1.31 5.58
N LEU A 33 -8.53 -1.15 5.75
CA LEU A 33 -7.67 -0.43 4.82
C LEU A 33 -7.19 -1.38 3.72
N SER A 34 -7.33 -0.93 2.47
CA SER A 34 -6.84 -1.62 1.28
C SER A 34 -5.48 -1.06 0.88
N GLN A 35 -4.49 -1.94 0.72
CA GLN A 35 -3.19 -1.63 0.16
C GLN A 35 -3.22 -1.68 -1.36
N HIS A 36 -2.64 -0.66 -2.01
CA HIS A 36 -2.67 -0.51 -3.47
C HIS A 36 -1.32 -0.70 -4.16
N VAL A 37 -0.21 -0.66 -3.42
CA VAL A 37 1.12 -0.93 -3.99
C VAL A 37 1.40 -2.42 -3.88
N LEU A 38 1.41 -3.11 -5.02
CA LEU A 38 1.66 -4.55 -5.13
C LEU A 38 2.97 -4.90 -5.85
N GLU A 39 3.66 -3.88 -6.36
CA GLU A 39 4.94 -4.01 -7.07
C GLU A 39 6.07 -3.46 -6.20
N ALA A 40 7.28 -3.99 -6.36
CA ALA A 40 8.44 -3.58 -5.58
C ALA A 40 8.81 -2.12 -5.87
N THR A 41 9.00 -1.34 -4.80
CA THR A 41 9.31 0.09 -4.87
C THR A 41 10.78 0.40 -4.61
N ARG A 42 11.50 -0.56 -4.01
CA ARG A 42 12.95 -0.47 -3.81
C ARG A 42 13.58 -1.87 -3.82
N GLY A 43 14.31 -2.18 -4.89
CA GLY A 43 14.87 -3.52 -5.08
C GLY A 43 13.75 -4.55 -5.27
N GLU A 44 13.73 -5.61 -4.45
CA GLU A 44 12.65 -6.62 -4.48
C GLU A 44 11.56 -6.36 -3.42
N ASN A 45 11.66 -5.27 -2.66
CA ASN A 45 10.77 -4.99 -1.55
C ASN A 45 9.75 -3.90 -1.87
N VAL A 46 8.55 -4.04 -1.31
CA VAL A 46 7.51 -3.00 -1.29
C VAL A 46 7.64 -2.23 0.02
N LEU A 47 8.27 -1.06 -0.02
CA LEU A 47 8.51 -0.22 1.16
C LEU A 47 7.55 0.98 1.22
N ASP A 48 7.30 1.61 0.08
CA ASP A 48 6.25 2.61 -0.06
C ASP A 48 4.88 1.95 -0.15
N ILE A 49 3.97 2.35 0.73
CA ILE A 49 2.62 1.79 0.78
C ILE A 49 1.53 2.87 0.69
N VAL A 50 0.38 2.46 0.15
CA VAL A 50 -0.77 3.31 -0.13
C VAL A 50 -1.99 2.61 0.40
N LEU A 51 -2.41 3.04 1.58
CA LEU A 51 -3.58 2.54 2.26
C LEU A 51 -4.78 3.47 2.01
N SER A 52 -5.94 2.88 1.73
CA SER A 52 -7.21 3.61 1.61
C SER A 52 -8.35 2.82 2.22
N SER A 53 -9.34 3.47 2.81
CA SER A 53 -10.54 2.80 3.33
C SER A 53 -11.50 2.29 2.25
N GLN A 54 -11.40 2.80 1.02
CA GLN A 54 -12.19 2.32 -0.12
C GLN A 54 -11.27 2.04 -1.29
N LYS A 55 -11.24 0.77 -1.70
CA LYS A 55 -10.40 0.30 -2.81
C LYS A 55 -10.63 1.09 -4.10
N GLU A 56 -11.87 1.50 -4.36
CA GLU A 56 -12.29 2.25 -5.55
C GLU A 56 -11.65 3.65 -5.68
N PHE A 57 -11.10 4.20 -4.59
CA PHE A 57 -10.53 5.57 -4.61
C PHE A 57 -9.11 5.64 -5.17
N VAL A 58 -8.43 4.50 -5.26
CA VAL A 58 -7.09 4.41 -5.82
C VAL A 58 -7.15 3.43 -6.99
N ASP A 59 -6.96 3.95 -8.20
CA ASP A 59 -7.22 3.20 -9.43
C ASP A 59 -5.92 2.89 -10.18
N ASN A 60 -4.96 3.83 -10.19
CA ASN A 60 -3.68 3.64 -10.87
C ASN A 60 -2.51 4.02 -9.96
N VAL A 61 -1.81 3.00 -9.46
CA VAL A 61 -0.50 3.16 -8.82
C VAL A 61 0.57 2.91 -9.88
N LYS A 62 1.48 3.86 -10.07
CA LYS A 62 2.65 3.70 -10.93
C LYS A 62 3.91 3.85 -10.10
N ILE A 63 4.85 2.94 -10.28
CA ILE A 63 6.17 3.02 -9.66
C ILE A 63 7.11 3.71 -10.65
N CYS A 64 7.73 4.80 -10.22
CA CYS A 64 8.69 5.55 -11.03
C CYS A 64 10.02 5.59 -10.28
N GLU A 65 10.88 4.59 -10.49
CA GLU A 65 12.26 4.67 -10.00
C GLU A 65 13.06 5.76 -10.73
N PRO A 66 13.98 6.49 -10.07
CA PRO A 66 14.31 6.47 -8.62
C PRO A 66 13.44 7.40 -7.76
N TRP A 67 12.35 7.95 -8.31
CA TRP A 67 11.59 9.06 -7.73
C TRP A 67 10.47 8.63 -6.77
N GLY A 68 10.15 7.33 -6.71
CA GLY A 68 9.18 6.75 -5.78
C GLY A 68 7.83 6.40 -6.43
N VAL A 69 6.79 6.27 -5.61
CA VAL A 69 5.45 5.88 -6.04
C VAL A 69 4.62 7.09 -6.47
N VAL A 70 4.08 7.05 -7.70
CA VAL A 70 3.12 8.02 -8.20
C VAL A 70 1.72 7.41 -8.15
N ILE A 71 0.82 8.05 -7.43
CA ILE A 71 -0.56 7.57 -7.25
C ILE A 71 -1.47 8.49 -8.04
N THR A 72 -2.28 7.93 -8.94
CA THR A 72 -3.37 8.66 -9.58
C THR A 72 -4.69 8.21 -8.94
N THR A 73 -5.29 9.10 -8.14
CA THR A 73 -6.64 8.90 -7.60
C THR A 73 -7.66 9.47 -8.59
N ARG A 74 -8.74 8.73 -8.86
CA ARG A 74 -9.93 9.34 -9.48
C ARG A 74 -10.82 9.84 -8.36
N TYR A 75 -10.94 11.16 -8.21
CA TYR A 75 -12.06 11.72 -7.46
C TYR A 75 -13.33 11.48 -8.28
N ILE A 76 -14.14 10.50 -7.90
CA ILE A 76 -15.52 10.43 -8.35
C ILE A 76 -16.23 11.58 -7.63
N LEU A 77 -16.34 12.73 -8.28
CA LEU A 77 -17.29 13.76 -7.88
C LEU A 77 -18.68 13.15 -8.06
N SER A 78 -19.21 12.55 -6.99
CA SER A 78 -20.62 12.22 -6.92
C SER A 78 -21.37 13.54 -6.88
N SER A 79 -21.79 14.04 -8.05
CA SER A 79 -22.77 15.11 -8.14
C SER A 79 -24.05 14.60 -7.48
N LYS A 80 -24.44 15.30 -6.41
CA LYS A 80 -25.71 15.13 -5.70
C LYS A 80 -26.92 15.13 -6.63
#